data_AF-A0A7V2NMQ9-F1
#
_entry.id   AF-A0A7V2NMQ9-F1
#
_cell.length_a   1.000
_cell.length_b   1.000
_cell.length_c   1.000
_cell.angle_alpha   90.00
_cell.angle_beta   90.00
_cell.angle_gamma   90.00
#
_symmetry.space_group_name_H-M   'P 1'
#
loop_
_entity.id
_entity.type
_entity.pdbx_description
1 polymer ?
#
loop_
_entity_poly.entity_id
_entity_poly.type
_entity_poly.pdbx_seq_one_letter_code
_entity_poly.pdbx_strand_id
1 'polypeptide(L)'
;MQAESTKLNFFAKSVIMLVFILVFSIIYSTTAYSSTNKQQQLNTLNQQINNKKQKINKNNLTKSQLDADIKQADSNMYAIQTRLDKVRTQLSAAKTKTSVTQAKLNMLQIELEQKQQEHANALKKLKQLSVVLDKRANNFYRSSGIPYIEVILSAKSFSDLLHQVYYLSRIINQDAKLVKQIKDTKAVIEAAKAAIEKNKTATEQKQVILLSEENRIASLTVDLQKQKDSLAEQL
;
A
#
# COMPACT_ATOMS: atom_id res chain seq x y z
N MET A 1 -24.28 -100.34 89.37
CA MET A 1 -23.78 -98.94 89.29
C MET A 1 -22.75 -98.78 88.16
N GLN A 2 -23.14 -98.95 86.89
CA GLN A 2 -22.21 -98.81 85.72
C GLN A 2 -22.81 -98.04 84.53
N ALA A 3 -24.03 -97.50 84.62
CA ALA A 3 -24.71 -96.82 83.49
C ALA A 3 -24.61 -95.27 83.51
N GLU A 4 -24.08 -94.68 84.59
CA GLU A 4 -24.05 -93.21 84.79
C GLU A 4 -22.70 -92.58 84.42
N SER A 5 -21.59 -93.34 84.48
CA SER A 5 -20.24 -92.83 84.17
C SER A 5 -19.95 -92.71 82.66
N THR A 6 -20.66 -93.44 81.81
CA THR A 6 -20.48 -93.43 80.35
C THR A 6 -21.13 -92.20 79.70
N LYS A 7 -22.26 -91.70 80.23
CA LYS A 7 -22.90 -90.47 79.72
C LYS A 7 -22.10 -89.21 80.07
N LEU A 8 -21.48 -89.18 81.25
CA LEU A 8 -20.66 -88.06 81.70
C LEU A 8 -19.38 -87.90 80.85
N ASN A 9 -18.75 -89.01 80.45
CA ASN A 9 -17.57 -89.01 79.59
C ASN A 9 -17.87 -88.64 78.13
N PHE A 10 -19.08 -88.93 77.62
CA PHE A 10 -19.51 -88.52 76.29
C PHE A 10 -19.83 -87.02 76.22
N PHE A 11 -20.51 -86.49 77.25
CA PHE A 11 -20.79 -85.06 77.36
C PHE A 11 -19.51 -84.23 77.52
N ALA A 12 -18.57 -84.68 78.35
CA ALA A 12 -17.29 -84.00 78.54
C ALA A 12 -16.45 -83.93 77.25
N LYS A 13 -16.43 -85.00 76.44
CA LYS A 13 -15.74 -85.02 75.14
C LYS A 13 -16.40 -84.12 74.09
N SER A 14 -17.73 -84.06 74.04
CA SER A 14 -18.46 -83.15 73.14
C SER A 14 -18.28 -81.68 73.50
N VAL A 15 -18.19 -81.35 74.79
CA VAL A 15 -17.90 -79.97 75.26
C VAL A 15 -16.47 -79.58 74.91
N ILE A 16 -15.49 -80.47 75.09
CA ILE A 16 -14.08 -80.21 74.72
C ILE A 16 -13.93 -80.03 73.20
N MET A 17 -14.64 -80.82 72.39
CA MET A 17 -14.61 -80.67 70.93
C MET A 17 -15.24 -79.35 70.45
N LEU A 18 -16.35 -78.93 71.06
CA LEU A 18 -16.99 -77.64 70.76
C LEU A 18 -16.11 -76.44 71.16
N VAL A 19 -15.45 -76.52 72.32
CA VAL A 19 -14.48 -75.49 72.75
C VAL A 19 -13.28 -75.44 71.81
N PHE A 20 -12.81 -76.58 71.29
CA PHE A 20 -11.72 -76.60 70.31
C PHE A 20 -12.12 -75.97 68.97
N ILE A 21 -13.34 -76.20 68.48
CA ILE A 21 -13.87 -75.58 67.26
C ILE A 21 -14.06 -74.07 67.44
N LEU A 22 -14.50 -73.63 68.62
CA LEU A 22 -14.66 -72.22 68.96
C LEU A 22 -13.31 -71.48 69.06
N VAL A 23 -12.31 -72.10 69.68
CA VAL A 23 -10.95 -71.54 69.79
C VAL A 23 -10.24 -71.54 68.42
N PHE A 24 -10.45 -72.57 67.59
CA PHE A 24 -9.90 -72.61 66.24
C PHE A 24 -10.52 -71.52 65.35
N SER A 25 -11.82 -71.23 65.48
CA SER A 25 -12.51 -70.16 64.74
C SER A 25 -12.02 -68.75 65.13
N ILE A 26 -11.63 -68.54 66.39
CA ILE A 26 -11.11 -67.25 66.88
C ILE A 26 -9.69 -66.98 66.36
N ILE A 27 -8.86 -68.00 66.14
CA ILE A 27 -7.47 -67.84 65.67
C ILE A 27 -7.39 -67.46 64.18
N TYR A 28 -8.34 -67.90 63.33
CA TYR A 28 -8.38 -67.51 61.90
C TYR A 28 -8.96 -66.11 61.66
N SER A 29 -9.61 -65.49 62.67
CA SER A 29 -10.38 -64.25 62.48
C SER A 29 -9.57 -62.96 62.73
N THR A 30 -8.34 -63.03 63.26
CA THR A 30 -7.65 -61.82 63.78
C THR A 30 -6.59 -61.22 62.86
N THR A 31 -6.28 -61.82 61.70
CA THR A 31 -5.30 -61.26 60.75
C THR A 31 -5.92 -60.51 59.56
N ALA A 32 -7.25 -60.57 59.37
CA ALA A 32 -7.92 -60.00 58.20
C ALA A 32 -8.36 -58.53 58.36
N TYR A 33 -8.51 -58.02 59.58
CA TYR A 33 -9.17 -56.73 59.83
C TYR A 33 -8.24 -55.51 59.88
N SER A 34 -6.92 -55.69 60.05
CA SER A 34 -5.95 -54.58 60.10
C SER A 34 -5.13 -54.41 58.81
N SER A 35 -4.96 -55.46 57.99
CA SER A 35 -4.27 -55.36 56.70
C SER A 35 -5.16 -54.75 55.61
N THR A 36 -6.48 -54.97 55.65
CA THR A 36 -7.45 -54.46 54.67
C THR A 36 -7.47 -52.93 54.59
N ASN A 37 -7.37 -52.22 55.72
CA ASN A 37 -7.32 -50.74 55.74
C ASN A 37 -6.02 -50.18 55.12
N LYS A 38 -4.86 -50.79 55.39
CA LYS A 38 -3.58 -50.40 54.76
C LYS A 38 -3.56 -50.74 53.26
N GLN A 39 -4.12 -51.90 52.88
CA GLN A 39 -4.23 -52.31 51.47
C GLN A 39 -5.13 -51.34 50.68
N GLN A 40 -6.26 -50.93 51.28
CA GLN A 40 -7.14 -49.91 50.71
C GLN A 40 -6.42 -48.57 50.57
N GLN A 41 -5.73 -48.07 51.62
CA GLN A 41 -4.93 -46.84 51.54
C GLN A 41 -3.86 -46.89 50.45
N LEU A 42 -3.16 -48.02 50.28
CA LEU A 42 -2.18 -48.22 49.20
C LEU A 42 -2.83 -48.17 47.82
N ASN A 43 -4.00 -48.78 47.65
CA ASN A 43 -4.74 -48.73 46.39
C ASN A 43 -5.20 -47.31 46.06
N THR A 44 -5.72 -46.56 47.04
CA THR A 44 -6.13 -45.16 46.85
C THR A 44 -4.92 -44.27 46.52
N LEU A 45 -3.79 -44.48 47.19
CA LEU A 45 -2.55 -43.74 46.91
C LEU A 45 -2.01 -44.06 45.51
N ASN A 46 -2.01 -45.33 45.09
CA ASN A 46 -1.62 -45.73 43.74
C ASN A 46 -2.52 -45.12 42.66
N GLN A 47 -3.84 -45.06 42.89
CA GLN A 47 -4.77 -44.36 42.02
C GLN A 47 -4.46 -42.86 41.93
N GLN A 48 -4.18 -42.20 43.07
CA GLN A 48 -3.78 -40.79 43.07
C GLN A 48 -2.46 -40.55 42.33
N ILE A 49 -1.47 -41.44 42.49
CA ILE A 49 -0.19 -41.37 41.75
C ILE A 49 -0.43 -41.51 40.25
N ASN A 50 -1.24 -42.48 39.82
CA ASN A 50 -1.57 -42.64 38.40
C ASN A 50 -2.32 -41.42 37.85
N ASN A 51 -3.29 -40.88 38.58
CA ASN A 51 -4.00 -39.67 38.20
C ASN A 51 -3.05 -38.46 38.10
N LYS A 52 -2.11 -38.31 39.04
CA LYS A 52 -1.08 -37.26 38.99
C LYS A 52 -0.12 -37.46 37.81
N LYS A 53 0.34 -38.68 37.54
CA LYS A 53 1.16 -39.00 36.36
C LYS A 53 0.44 -38.66 35.05
N GLN A 54 -0.84 -39.01 34.93
CA GLN A 54 -1.65 -38.64 33.77
C GLN A 54 -1.78 -37.12 33.61
N LYS A 55 -2.00 -36.38 34.71
CA LYS A 55 -2.03 -34.91 34.69
C LYS A 55 -0.68 -34.31 34.28
N ILE A 56 0.43 -34.84 34.77
CA ILE A 56 1.79 -34.40 34.38
C ILE A 56 2.01 -34.66 32.88
N ASN A 57 1.67 -35.84 32.38
CA ASN A 57 1.80 -36.15 30.96
C ASN A 57 0.93 -35.23 30.10
N LYS A 58 -0.32 -34.96 30.52
CA LYS A 58 -1.19 -34.00 29.83
C LYS A 58 -0.60 -32.60 29.83
N ASN A 59 -0.08 -32.12 30.96
CA ASN A 59 0.55 -30.81 31.05
C ASN A 59 1.82 -30.70 30.20
N ASN A 60 2.64 -31.75 30.12
CA ASN A 60 3.82 -31.79 29.27
C ASN A 60 3.45 -31.75 27.78
N LEU A 61 2.39 -32.47 27.38
CA LEU A 61 1.85 -32.39 26.02
C LEU A 61 1.32 -30.99 25.70
N THR A 62 0.55 -30.40 26.62
CA THR A 62 0.06 -29.02 26.48
C THR A 62 1.21 -28.01 26.39
N LYS A 63 2.24 -28.14 27.24
CA LYS A 63 3.44 -27.29 27.17
C LYS A 63 4.13 -27.42 25.82
N SER A 64 4.34 -28.63 25.33
CA SER A 64 4.97 -28.87 24.02
C SER A 64 4.14 -28.29 22.87
N GLN A 65 2.81 -28.34 22.97
CA GLN A 65 1.91 -27.75 21.99
C GLN A 65 2.03 -26.22 22.01
N LEU A 66 1.97 -25.60 23.20
CA LEU A 66 2.17 -24.15 23.37
C LEU A 66 3.54 -23.69 22.87
N ASP A 67 4.61 -24.43 23.15
CA ASP A 67 5.96 -24.11 22.66
C ASP A 67 6.02 -24.16 21.12
N ALA A 68 5.27 -25.07 20.47
CA ALA A 68 5.16 -25.14 19.02
C ALA A 68 4.32 -23.98 18.45
N ASP A 69 3.20 -23.65 19.10
CA ASP A 69 2.32 -22.55 18.71
C ASP A 69 3.04 -21.19 18.82
N ILE A 70 3.82 -20.96 19.90
CA ILE A 70 4.66 -19.76 20.08
C ILE A 70 5.69 -19.65 18.96
N LYS A 71 6.43 -20.73 18.65
CA LYS A 71 7.42 -20.72 17.55
C LYS A 71 6.78 -20.41 16.20
N GLN A 72 5.59 -20.97 15.95
CA GLN A 72 4.86 -20.70 14.72
C GLN A 72 4.42 -19.23 14.65
N ALA A 73 3.93 -18.68 15.75
CA ALA A 73 3.53 -17.28 15.83
C ALA A 73 4.71 -16.31 15.67
N ASP A 74 5.87 -16.60 16.29
CA ASP A 74 7.11 -15.83 16.09
C ASP A 74 7.53 -15.81 14.62
N SER A 75 7.51 -16.98 13.96
CA SER A 75 7.81 -17.09 12.53
C SER A 75 6.84 -16.26 11.68
N ASN A 76 5.54 -16.29 12.01
CA ASN A 76 4.52 -15.51 11.33
C ASN A 76 4.72 -13.99 11.55
N MET A 77 5.05 -13.56 12.78
CA MET A 77 5.37 -12.17 13.10
C MET A 77 6.58 -11.68 12.29
N TYR A 78 7.64 -12.48 12.20
CA TYR A 78 8.82 -12.15 11.41
C TYR A 78 8.50 -12.01 9.91
N ALA A 79 7.70 -12.92 9.36
CA ALA A 79 7.25 -12.86 7.97
C ALA A 79 6.40 -11.60 7.69
N ILE A 80 5.47 -11.26 8.58
CA ILE A 80 4.65 -10.06 8.48
C ILE A 80 5.52 -8.80 8.59
N GLN A 81 6.49 -8.77 9.51
CA GLN A 81 7.42 -7.65 9.67
C GLN A 81 8.25 -7.42 8.39
N THR A 82 8.80 -8.49 7.81
CA THR A 82 9.54 -8.42 6.54
C THR A 82 8.67 -7.89 5.40
N ARG A 83 7.40 -8.31 5.35
CA ARG A 83 6.42 -7.81 4.38
C ARG A 83 6.09 -6.34 4.62
N LEU A 84 5.92 -5.92 5.86
CA LEU A 84 5.69 -4.51 6.24
C LEU A 84 6.84 -3.63 5.77
N ASP A 85 8.08 -4.03 6.01
CA ASP A 85 9.25 -3.23 5.60
C ASP A 85 9.32 -3.09 4.08
N LYS A 86 9.09 -4.18 3.34
CA LYS A 86 9.00 -4.14 1.87
C LYS A 86 7.88 -3.20 1.38
N VAL A 87 6.69 -3.31 1.95
CA VAL A 87 5.53 -2.48 1.55
C VAL A 87 5.75 -1.01 1.93
N ARG A 88 6.41 -0.71 3.06
CA ARG A 88 6.80 0.65 3.44
C ARG A 88 7.80 1.26 2.47
N THR A 89 8.80 0.49 2.02
CA THR A 89 9.72 0.93 0.96
C THR A 89 8.97 1.20 -0.34
N GLN A 90 8.04 0.32 -0.73
CA GLN A 90 7.19 0.54 -1.91
C GLN A 90 6.31 1.79 -1.77
N LEU A 91 5.74 2.05 -0.59
CA LEU A 91 4.94 3.24 -0.31
C LEU A 91 5.78 4.52 -0.43
N SER A 92 7.00 4.51 0.11
CA SER A 92 7.93 5.63 -0.01
C SER A 92 8.27 5.91 -1.47
N ALA A 93 8.60 4.87 -2.25
CA ALA A 93 8.87 5.00 -3.68
C ALA A 93 7.66 5.51 -4.48
N ALA A 94 6.44 5.04 -4.15
CA ALA A 94 5.20 5.52 -4.75
C ALA A 94 4.99 7.01 -4.48
N LYS A 95 5.14 7.45 -3.22
CA LYS A 95 5.08 8.87 -2.81
C LYS A 95 6.06 9.75 -3.58
N THR A 96 7.32 9.31 -3.70
CA THR A 96 8.32 10.04 -4.49
C THR A 96 7.90 10.16 -5.95
N LYS A 97 7.38 9.09 -6.55
CA LYS A 97 6.93 9.10 -7.96
C LYS A 97 5.72 10.02 -8.17
N THR A 98 4.77 10.03 -7.23
CA THR A 98 3.64 10.97 -7.18
C THR A 98 4.13 12.41 -7.09
N SER A 99 5.08 12.70 -6.20
CA SER A 99 5.64 14.05 -6.01
C SER A 99 6.38 14.56 -7.25
N VAL A 100 7.23 13.73 -7.86
CA VAL A 100 7.95 14.07 -9.11
C VAL A 100 6.97 14.33 -10.26
N THR A 101 5.92 13.52 -10.37
CA THR A 101 4.90 13.69 -11.41
C THR A 101 4.08 14.96 -11.20
N GLN A 102 3.75 15.30 -9.95
CA GLN A 102 3.12 16.57 -9.59
C GLN A 102 4.01 17.77 -9.93
N ALA A 103 5.31 17.70 -9.63
CA ALA A 103 6.26 18.76 -10.01
C ALA A 103 6.32 18.95 -11.53
N LYS A 104 6.29 17.84 -12.30
CA LYS A 104 6.22 17.89 -13.76
C LYS A 104 4.94 18.56 -14.27
N LEU A 105 3.79 18.29 -13.65
CA LEU A 105 2.53 18.98 -13.99
C LEU A 105 2.64 20.48 -13.78
N ASN A 106 3.22 20.91 -12.66
CA ASN A 106 3.40 22.33 -12.36
C ASN A 106 4.32 23.00 -13.40
N MET A 107 5.40 22.33 -13.81
CA MET A 107 6.28 22.86 -14.88
C MET A 107 5.56 22.98 -16.22
N LEU A 108 4.77 21.97 -16.61
CA LEU A 108 3.98 22.01 -17.85
C LEU A 108 2.93 23.13 -17.82
N GLN A 109 2.33 23.39 -16.66
CA GLN A 109 1.40 24.51 -16.47
C GLN A 109 2.08 25.86 -16.67
N ILE A 110 3.28 26.06 -16.09
CA ILE A 110 4.07 27.27 -16.27
C ILE A 110 4.47 27.44 -17.74
N GLU A 111 4.93 26.37 -18.39
CA GLU A 111 5.31 26.41 -19.80
C GLU A 111 4.12 26.78 -20.70
N LEU A 112 2.94 26.21 -20.41
CA LEU A 112 1.71 26.54 -21.11
C LEU A 112 1.34 28.02 -20.98
N GLU A 113 1.40 28.58 -19.77
CA GLU A 113 1.11 29.99 -19.51
C GLU A 113 2.08 30.91 -20.27
N GLN A 114 3.37 30.57 -20.27
CA GLN A 114 4.38 31.29 -21.06
C GLN A 114 4.06 31.26 -22.55
N LYS A 115 3.69 30.10 -23.11
CA LYS A 115 3.31 29.98 -24.52
C LYS A 115 1.99 30.69 -24.85
N GLN A 116 1.04 30.75 -23.93
CA GLN A 116 -0.17 31.55 -24.10
C GLN A 116 0.15 33.04 -24.17
N GLN A 117 1.07 33.53 -23.32
CA GLN A 117 1.52 34.92 -23.35
C GLN A 117 2.29 35.25 -24.65
N GLU A 118 3.18 34.36 -25.09
CA GLU A 118 3.88 34.49 -26.38
C GLU A 118 2.88 34.57 -27.55
N HIS A 119 1.84 33.73 -27.54
CA HIS A 119 0.79 33.74 -28.56
C HIS A 119 0.01 35.06 -28.57
N ALA A 120 -0.41 35.55 -27.40
CA ALA A 120 -1.12 36.83 -27.27
C ALA A 120 -0.28 38.00 -27.80
N ASN A 121 1.02 38.00 -27.50
CA ASN A 121 1.97 38.99 -28.00
C ASN A 121 2.13 38.90 -29.53
N ALA A 122 2.21 37.69 -30.10
CA ALA A 122 2.27 37.49 -31.55
C ALA A 122 0.99 37.99 -32.25
N LEU A 123 -0.19 37.74 -31.69
CA LEU A 123 -1.46 38.27 -32.19
C LEU A 123 -1.53 39.80 -32.14
N LYS A 124 -1.05 40.41 -31.04
CA LYS A 124 -0.97 41.87 -30.92
C LYS A 124 -0.06 42.47 -31.99
N LYS A 125 1.13 41.89 -32.20
CA LYS A 125 2.07 42.30 -33.25
C LYS A 125 1.45 42.17 -34.64
N LEU A 126 0.76 41.07 -34.91
CA LEU A 126 0.07 40.85 -36.19
C LEU A 126 -0.99 41.94 -36.43
N LYS A 127 -1.83 42.25 -35.43
CA LYS A 127 -2.84 43.30 -35.51
C LYS A 127 -2.23 44.69 -35.74
N GLN A 128 -1.16 45.02 -35.04
CA GLN A 128 -0.44 46.29 -35.23
C GLN A 128 0.13 46.39 -36.65
N LEU A 129 0.73 45.31 -37.15
CA LEU A 129 1.29 45.25 -38.49
C LEU A 129 0.21 45.37 -39.56
N SER A 130 -0.95 44.73 -39.38
CA SER A 130 -2.11 44.91 -40.26
C SER A 130 -2.56 46.36 -40.35
N VAL A 131 -2.68 47.07 -39.22
CA VAL A 131 -3.05 48.50 -39.23
C VAL A 131 -2.00 49.37 -39.94
N VAL A 132 -0.71 49.09 -39.75
CA VAL A 132 0.38 49.81 -40.43
C VAL A 132 0.36 49.54 -41.94
N LEU A 133 0.17 48.28 -42.33
CA LEU A 133 0.05 47.87 -43.73
C LEU A 133 -1.17 48.51 -44.39
N ASP A 134 -2.33 48.51 -43.73
CA ASP A 134 -3.56 49.15 -44.23
C ASP A 134 -3.37 50.65 -44.39
N LYS A 135 -2.73 51.33 -43.43
CA LYS A 135 -2.38 52.76 -43.56
C LYS A 135 -1.40 53.01 -44.70
N ARG A 136 -0.39 52.15 -44.88
CA ARG A 136 0.57 52.26 -45.99
C ARG A 136 -0.14 52.04 -47.31
N ALA A 137 -0.93 50.98 -47.47
CA ALA A 137 -1.72 50.69 -48.66
C ALA A 137 -2.71 51.82 -48.98
N ASN A 138 -3.40 52.37 -47.97
CA ASN A 138 -4.30 53.49 -48.15
C ASN A 138 -3.57 54.79 -48.46
N ASN A 139 -2.41 55.08 -47.85
CA ASN A 139 -1.57 56.23 -48.22
C ASN A 139 -0.99 56.09 -49.63
N PHE A 140 -0.64 54.86 -50.05
CA PHE A 140 -0.25 54.56 -51.43
C PHE A 140 -1.39 54.82 -52.42
N TYR A 141 -2.64 54.56 -52.02
CA TYR A 141 -3.82 54.70 -52.90
C TYR A 141 -4.53 56.07 -52.82
N ARG A 142 -4.41 56.82 -51.73
CA ARG A 142 -5.26 58.01 -51.46
C ARG A 142 -4.51 59.30 -51.13
N SER A 143 -3.20 59.27 -50.84
CA SER A 143 -2.52 60.51 -50.48
C SER A 143 -2.12 61.28 -51.74
N SER A 144 -2.80 62.41 -51.94
CA SER A 144 -2.82 63.33 -53.09
C SER A 144 -3.58 62.81 -54.30
N GLY A 145 -4.38 63.66 -54.96
CA GLY A 145 -5.12 63.34 -56.19
C GLY A 145 -4.23 63.11 -57.42
N ILE A 146 -3.06 62.51 -57.18
CA ILE A 146 -1.98 62.22 -58.08
C ILE A 146 -1.51 60.79 -57.70
N PRO A 147 -1.70 59.76 -58.54
CA PRO A 147 -1.22 58.42 -58.23
C PRO A 147 0.30 58.42 -57.98
N TYR A 148 0.82 57.58 -57.08
CA TYR A 148 2.27 57.47 -56.81
C TYR A 148 3.11 57.16 -58.07
N ILE A 149 2.46 56.63 -59.11
CA ILE A 149 2.98 56.57 -60.49
C ILE A 149 3.44 57.95 -60.96
N GLU A 150 2.69 59.01 -60.73
CA GLU A 150 3.07 60.39 -61.06
C GLU A 150 4.23 60.91 -60.19
N VAL A 151 4.36 60.48 -58.92
CA VAL A 151 5.51 60.83 -58.06
C VAL A 151 6.79 60.17 -58.59
N ILE A 152 6.68 58.90 -58.98
CA ILE A 152 7.73 58.15 -59.67
C ILE A 152 8.03 58.82 -61.04
N LEU A 153 7.02 59.26 -61.78
CA LEU A 153 7.16 59.95 -63.08
C LEU A 153 7.60 61.42 -62.98
N SER A 154 7.60 62.04 -61.80
CA SER A 154 8.08 63.41 -61.55
C SER A 154 9.52 63.45 -61.00
N ALA A 155 10.21 62.31 -61.00
CA ALA A 155 11.62 62.21 -60.69
C ALA A 155 12.46 63.15 -61.59
N LYS A 156 13.35 63.94 -60.97
CA LYS A 156 14.16 64.96 -61.68
C LYS A 156 15.26 64.36 -62.56
N SER A 157 15.54 63.06 -62.40
CA SER A 157 16.52 62.32 -63.20
C SER A 157 16.20 60.83 -63.20
N PHE A 158 16.74 60.10 -64.20
CA PHE A 158 16.61 58.64 -64.29
C PHE A 158 17.21 57.89 -63.09
N SER A 159 18.28 58.43 -62.49
CA SER A 159 18.87 57.87 -61.27
C SER A 159 17.91 58.00 -60.07
N ASP A 160 17.22 59.12 -59.96
CA ASP A 160 16.29 59.40 -58.86
C ASP A 160 15.05 58.49 -58.94
N LEU A 161 14.55 58.23 -60.16
CA LEU A 161 13.50 57.25 -60.44
C LEU A 161 13.88 55.84 -59.95
N LEU A 162 15.07 55.34 -60.32
CA LEU A 162 15.52 54.00 -59.93
C LEU A 162 15.69 53.87 -58.42
N HIS A 163 16.18 54.93 -57.76
CA HIS A 163 16.31 54.95 -56.30
C HIS A 163 14.93 54.85 -55.63
N GLN A 164 13.94 55.64 -56.08
CA GLN A 164 12.59 55.62 -55.51
C GLN A 164 11.89 54.25 -55.67
N VAL A 165 11.98 53.64 -56.86
CA VAL A 165 11.44 52.28 -57.11
C VAL A 165 12.16 51.23 -56.25
N TYR A 166 13.48 51.33 -56.13
CA TYR A 166 14.29 50.43 -55.31
C TYR A 166 13.92 50.52 -53.82
N TYR A 167 13.79 51.73 -53.26
CA TYR A 167 13.39 51.93 -51.86
C TYR A 167 11.97 51.40 -51.58
N LEU A 168 11.03 51.64 -52.49
CA LEU A 168 9.66 51.17 -52.35
C LEU A 168 9.57 49.64 -52.35
N SER A 169 10.21 49.00 -53.32
CA SER A 169 10.29 47.53 -53.39
C SER A 169 10.91 46.95 -52.13
N ARG A 170 11.94 47.60 -51.57
CA ARG A 170 12.57 47.18 -50.31
C ARG A 170 11.62 47.22 -49.12
N ILE A 171 10.80 48.27 -48.99
CA ILE A 171 9.83 48.42 -47.89
C ILE A 171 8.74 47.34 -47.97
N ILE A 172 8.15 47.14 -49.15
CA ILE A 172 7.09 46.13 -49.35
C ILE A 172 7.62 44.72 -49.05
N ASN A 173 8.81 44.40 -49.54
CA ASN A 173 9.46 43.11 -49.26
C ASN A 173 9.74 42.92 -47.77
N GLN A 174 10.17 43.97 -47.07
CA GLN A 174 10.44 43.92 -45.63
C GLN A 174 9.15 43.70 -44.82
N ASP A 175 8.05 44.38 -45.17
CA ASP A 175 6.76 44.19 -44.51
C ASP A 175 6.20 42.78 -44.75
N ALA A 176 6.25 42.29 -46.00
CA ALA A 176 5.82 40.93 -46.33
C ALA A 176 6.62 39.88 -45.55
N LYS A 177 7.95 40.07 -45.44
CA LYS A 177 8.83 39.21 -44.65
C LYS A 177 8.45 39.23 -43.16
N LEU A 178 8.17 40.40 -42.60
CA LEU A 178 7.78 40.53 -41.18
C LEU A 178 6.43 39.88 -40.89
N VAL A 179 5.43 40.07 -41.75
CA VAL A 179 4.12 39.38 -41.63
C VAL A 179 4.32 37.87 -41.65
N LYS A 180 5.12 37.37 -42.60
CA LYS A 180 5.41 35.94 -42.71
C LYS A 180 6.09 35.43 -41.44
N GLN A 181 7.12 36.10 -40.94
CA GLN A 181 7.81 35.72 -39.70
C GLN A 181 6.87 35.66 -38.49
N ILE A 182 5.96 36.63 -38.34
CA ILE A 182 4.98 36.62 -37.24
C ILE A 182 3.97 35.47 -37.41
N LYS A 183 3.49 35.22 -38.63
CA LYS A 183 2.58 34.09 -38.91
C LYS A 183 3.25 32.74 -38.62
N ASP A 184 4.49 32.57 -39.06
CA ASP A 184 5.28 31.36 -38.82
C ASP A 184 5.52 31.19 -37.31
N THR A 185 5.90 32.26 -36.60
CA THR A 185 6.08 32.26 -35.13
C THR A 185 4.81 31.87 -34.40
N LYS A 186 3.65 32.42 -34.81
CA LYS A 186 2.34 32.06 -34.26
C LYS A 186 2.05 30.57 -34.44
N ALA A 187 2.29 30.04 -35.64
CA ALA A 187 2.07 28.62 -35.94
C ALA A 187 2.95 27.70 -35.08
N VAL A 188 4.22 28.06 -34.89
CA VAL A 188 5.15 27.35 -34.00
C VAL A 188 4.67 27.38 -32.55
N ILE A 189 4.22 28.53 -32.04
CA ILE A 189 3.70 28.66 -30.67
C ILE A 189 2.43 27.82 -30.48
N GLU A 190 1.50 27.84 -31.42
CA GLU A 190 0.27 27.03 -31.33
C GLU A 190 0.55 25.53 -31.38
N ALA A 191 1.50 25.10 -32.22
CA ALA A 191 1.95 23.72 -32.24
C ALA A 191 2.61 23.31 -30.91
N ALA A 192 3.44 24.18 -30.33
CA ALA A 192 4.05 23.95 -29.02
C ALA A 192 3.00 23.83 -27.91
N LYS A 193 2.00 24.72 -27.88
CA LYS A 193 0.88 24.65 -26.92
C LYS A 193 0.13 23.33 -27.03
N ALA A 194 -0.23 22.91 -28.24
CA ALA A 194 -0.94 21.65 -28.46
C ALA A 194 -0.12 20.44 -27.96
N ALA A 195 1.20 20.46 -28.16
CA ALA A 195 2.10 19.43 -27.65
C ALA A 195 2.19 19.44 -26.11
N ILE A 196 2.29 20.63 -25.49
CA ILE A 196 2.30 20.79 -24.02
C ILE A 196 0.99 20.29 -23.42
N GLU A 197 -0.16 20.67 -23.98
CA GLU A 197 -1.47 20.23 -23.50
C GLU A 197 -1.63 18.71 -23.57
N LYS A 198 -1.24 18.10 -24.70
CA LYS A 198 -1.22 16.64 -24.84
C LYS A 198 -0.34 15.98 -23.77
N ASN A 199 0.85 16.53 -23.53
CA ASN A 199 1.78 16.04 -22.51
C ASN A 199 1.21 16.22 -21.09
N LYS A 200 0.52 17.32 -20.83
CA LYS A 200 -0.16 17.62 -19.56
C LYS A 200 -1.26 16.60 -19.30
N THR A 201 -2.18 16.38 -20.24
CA THR A 201 -3.25 15.37 -20.12
C THR A 201 -2.69 13.97 -19.87
N ALA A 202 -1.66 13.55 -20.61
CA ALA A 202 -1.01 12.25 -20.39
C ALA A 202 -0.36 12.16 -19.00
N THR A 203 0.21 13.27 -18.50
CA THR A 203 0.83 13.32 -17.17
C THR A 203 -0.23 13.33 -16.06
N GLU A 204 -1.39 13.96 -16.26
CA GLU A 204 -2.53 13.95 -15.34
C GLU A 204 -3.12 12.54 -15.21
N GLN A 205 -3.32 11.84 -16.32
CA GLN A 205 -3.75 10.44 -16.30
C GLN A 205 -2.78 9.55 -15.52
N LYS A 206 -1.47 9.75 -15.75
CA LYS A 206 -0.42 9.06 -14.99
C LYS A 206 -0.48 9.41 -13.50
N GLN A 207 -0.72 10.67 -13.15
CA GLN A 207 -0.86 11.12 -11.75
C GLN A 207 -2.02 10.42 -11.05
N VAL A 208 -3.18 10.30 -11.71
CA VAL A 208 -4.35 9.58 -11.16
C VAL A 208 -4.02 8.13 -10.87
N ILE A 209 -3.35 7.44 -11.81
CA ILE A 209 -2.94 6.04 -11.63
C ILE A 209 -1.96 5.91 -10.45
N LEU A 210 -1.00 6.82 -10.33
CA LEU A 210 -0.02 6.79 -9.24
C LEU A 210 -0.66 7.04 -7.87
N LEU A 211 -1.60 7.96 -7.77
CA LEU A 211 -2.36 8.22 -6.54
C LEU A 211 -3.20 7.01 -6.14
N SER A 212 -3.84 6.34 -7.11
CA SER A 212 -4.60 5.11 -6.85
C SER A 212 -3.69 3.99 -6.32
N GLU A 213 -2.52 3.81 -6.92
CA GLU A 213 -1.54 2.81 -6.48
C GLU A 213 -0.95 3.14 -5.10
N GLU A 214 -0.63 4.41 -4.84
CA GLU A 214 -0.18 4.88 -3.53
C GLU A 214 -1.21 4.58 -2.44
N ASN A 215 -2.49 4.88 -2.69
CA ASN A 215 -3.58 4.58 -1.75
C ASN A 215 -3.75 3.08 -1.51
N ARG A 216 -3.62 2.26 -2.55
CA ARG A 216 -3.69 0.80 -2.44
C ARG A 216 -2.54 0.23 -1.60
N ILE A 217 -1.32 0.76 -1.78
CA ILE A 217 -0.16 0.36 -0.97
C ILE A 217 -0.32 0.85 0.48
N ALA A 218 -0.85 2.05 0.69
CA ALA A 218 -1.13 2.59 2.01
C ALA A 218 -2.15 1.72 2.77
N SER A 219 -3.26 1.31 2.12
CA SER A 219 -4.24 0.42 2.75
C SER A 219 -3.64 -0.93 3.09
N LEU A 220 -2.85 -1.52 2.19
CA LEU A 220 -2.13 -2.77 2.45
C LEU A 220 -1.16 -2.66 3.64
N THR A 221 -0.51 -1.51 3.80
CA THR A 221 0.38 -1.25 4.95
C THR A 221 -0.41 -1.27 6.26
N VAL A 222 -1.59 -0.63 6.28
CA VAL A 222 -2.47 -0.60 7.44
C VAL A 222 -3.00 -2.00 7.77
N ASP A 223 -3.43 -2.77 6.78
CA ASP A 223 -3.94 -4.13 6.97
C ASP A 223 -2.87 -5.08 7.52
N LEU A 224 -1.64 -4.99 7.01
CA LEU A 224 -0.51 -5.77 7.53
C LEU A 224 -0.13 -5.37 8.95
N GLN A 225 -0.23 -4.08 9.29
CA GLN A 225 0.01 -3.62 10.65
C GLN A 225 -1.05 -4.19 11.61
N LYS A 226 -2.32 -4.13 11.23
CA LYS A 226 -3.42 -4.74 12.01
C LYS A 226 -3.24 -6.25 12.20
N GLN A 227 -2.84 -6.98 11.15
CA GLN A 227 -2.56 -8.42 11.25
C GLN A 227 -1.42 -8.70 12.23
N LYS A 228 -0.36 -7.89 12.20
CA LYS A 228 0.75 -8.00 13.14
C LYS A 228 0.29 -7.77 14.58
N ASP A 229 -0.50 -6.72 14.80
CA ASP A 229 -0.97 -6.34 16.13
C ASP A 229 -1.94 -7.40 16.69
N SER A 230 -2.86 -7.94 15.87
CA SER A 230 -3.75 -9.03 16.27
C SER A 230 -3.00 -10.32 16.63
N LEU A 231 -1.89 -10.60 15.95
CA LEU A 231 -1.07 -11.77 16.25
C LEU A 231 -0.30 -11.59 17.56
N ALA A 232 0.12 -10.36 17.86
CA ALA A 232 0.76 -10.03 19.13
C ALA A 232 -0.20 -10.11 20.32
N GLU A 233 -1.50 -9.82 20.12
CA GLU A 233 -2.53 -9.96 21.16
C GLU A 233 -2.94 -11.42 21.44
N GLN A 234 -2.66 -12.33 20.51
CA GLN A 234 -3.00 -13.76 20.63
C GLN A 234 -1.92 -14.58 21.37
N LEU A 235 -0.74 -13.99 21.61
CA LEU A 235 0.39 -14.58 22.32
C LEU A 235 0.42 -14.13 23.78
#